data_AF-A0A2H3J146-F1
#
_entry.id   AF-A0A2H3J146-F1
#
_cell.length_a   1.000
_cell.length_b   1.000
_cell.length_c   1.000
_cell.angle_alpha   90.00
_cell.angle_beta   90.00
_cell.angle_gamma   90.00
#
_symmetry.space_group_name_H-M   'P 1'
#
loop_
_entity.id
_entity.type
_entity.pdbx_description
1 polymer ?
#
loop_
_entity_poly.entity_id
_entity_poly.type
_entity_poly.pdbx_seq_one_letter_code
_entity_poly.pdbx_strand_id
1 'polypeptide(L)'
;NLKNVLERLRSTISGYSGYGLSRWLVILDDIATLEWIGIPLVELTRFARALSALCRKTNAPLIVRHHVVTPGDPDDLLRHLLQLCTYHMDVMPLASGRSGAVALHAGPCAVDIPFALIPRSAAVHYRLTDTDSVFFDRGTGGGVL
;
A
#
# COMPACT_ATOMS: atom_id res chain seq x y z
N ASN A 1 -4.25 -14.62 16.24
CA ASN A 1 -3.43 -13.79 17.14
C ASN A 1 -2.30 -13.15 16.33
N LEU A 2 -2.35 -11.83 16.13
CA LEU A 2 -1.42 -11.08 15.28
C LEU A 2 0.01 -11.03 15.82
N LYS A 3 0.19 -11.15 17.14
CA LYS A 3 1.51 -11.21 17.76
C LYS A 3 2.32 -12.42 17.26
N ASN A 4 1.69 -13.59 17.18
CA ASN A 4 2.35 -14.81 16.72
C ASN A 4 2.76 -14.71 15.25
N VAL A 5 1.95 -14.06 14.42
CA VAL A 5 2.29 -13.78 13.01
C VAL A 5 3.52 -12.88 12.93
N LEU A 6 3.55 -11.81 13.74
CA LEU A 6 4.70 -10.90 13.78
C LEU A 6 5.99 -11.59 14.24
N GLU A 7 5.93 -12.45 15.28
CA GLU A 7 7.12 -13.18 15.73
C GLU A 7 7.63 -14.17 14.68
N ARG A 8 6.72 -14.84 13.97
CA ARG A 8 7.09 -15.70 12.83
C ARG A 8 7.77 -14.89 11.73
N LEU A 9 7.19 -13.75 11.32
CA LEU A 9 7.80 -12.86 10.34
C LEU A 9 9.17 -12.37 10.79
N ARG A 10 9.32 -12.02 12.08
CA ARG A 10 10.61 -11.63 12.65
C ARG A 10 11.64 -12.74 12.51
N SER A 11 11.30 -13.99 12.83
CA SER A 11 12.23 -15.12 12.68
C SER A 11 12.63 -15.35 11.22
N THR A 12 11.67 -15.26 10.29
CA THR A 12 11.91 -15.48 8.86
C THR A 12 12.80 -14.39 8.26
N ILE A 13 12.51 -13.13 8.54
CA ILE A 13 13.25 -11.99 7.99
C ILE A 13 14.65 -11.92 8.61
N SER A 14 14.78 -12.17 9.92
CA SER A 14 16.07 -12.06 10.63
C SER A 14 17.04 -13.20 10.30
N GLY A 15 16.53 -14.39 9.94
CA GLY A 15 17.34 -15.57 9.65
C GLY A 15 18.23 -15.47 8.41
N TYR A 16 18.06 -14.43 7.59
CA TYR A 16 18.76 -14.24 6.31
C TYR A 16 19.52 -12.91 6.25
N SER A 17 20.32 -12.61 7.27
CA SER A 17 21.16 -11.39 7.30
C SER A 17 22.56 -11.62 6.72
N GLY A 18 22.63 -12.03 5.45
CA GLY A 18 23.88 -12.13 4.69
C GLY A 18 23.97 -11.01 3.63
N TYR A 19 24.96 -10.12 3.79
CA TYR A 19 25.36 -9.03 2.88
C TYR A 19 24.27 -8.06 2.39
N GLY A 20 24.16 -6.93 3.10
CA GLY A 20 23.91 -5.57 2.52
C GLY A 20 22.50 -5.20 2.03
N LEU A 21 21.67 -6.13 1.58
CA LEU A 21 20.32 -5.83 1.06
C LEU A 21 19.31 -6.88 1.55
N SER A 22 18.15 -6.42 2.05
CA SER A 22 17.05 -7.33 2.37
C SER A 22 16.57 -8.00 1.09
N ARG A 23 16.52 -9.33 1.08
CA ARG A 23 15.91 -10.12 0.01
C ARG A 23 14.38 -10.19 0.11
N TRP A 24 13.80 -9.56 1.13
CA TRP A 24 12.38 -9.71 1.46
C TRP A 24 11.60 -8.48 1.05
N LEU A 25 10.56 -8.71 0.25
CA LEU A 25 9.42 -7.81 0.09
C LEU A 25 8.29 -8.33 0.97
N VAL A 26 7.78 -7.50 1.87
CA VAL A 26 6.63 -7.83 2.71
C VAL A 26 5.38 -7.18 2.13
N ILE A 27 4.35 -7.98 1.88
CA ILE A 27 3.05 -7.50 1.42
C ILE A 27 2.03 -7.85 2.50
N LEU A 28 1.41 -6.83 3.10
CA LEU A 28 0.24 -6.96 3.95
C LEU A 28 -0.98 -6.65 3.08
N ASP A 29 -1.61 -7.71 2.57
CA ASP A 29 -2.80 -7.59 1.75
C ASP A 29 -4.07 -7.55 2.60
N ASP A 30 -5.01 -6.69 2.19
CA ASP A 30 -6.35 -6.55 2.73
C ASP A 30 -6.47 -6.52 4.28
N ILE A 31 -5.78 -5.56 4.90
CA ILE A 31 -5.83 -5.36 6.35
C ILE A 31 -7.24 -4.95 6.85
N ALA A 32 -8.05 -4.31 5.99
CA ALA A 32 -9.41 -3.88 6.32
C ALA A 32 -10.33 -5.07 6.64
N THR A 33 -10.14 -6.21 5.96
CA THR A 33 -10.88 -7.44 6.26
C THR A 33 -10.66 -7.94 7.70
N LEU A 34 -9.47 -7.71 8.28
CA LEU A 34 -9.21 -8.08 9.68
C LEU A 34 -10.05 -7.26 10.66
N GLU A 35 -10.27 -5.98 10.38
CA GLU A 35 -11.19 -5.14 11.15
C GLU A 35 -12.63 -5.64 11.00
N TRP A 36 -13.04 -5.96 9.77
CA TRP A 36 -14.39 -6.43 9.49
C TRP A 36 -14.75 -7.73 10.21
N ILE A 37 -13.82 -8.68 10.34
CA ILE A 37 -14.03 -9.92 11.12
C ILE A 37 -13.96 -9.71 12.65
N GLY A 38 -13.84 -8.47 13.11
CA GLY A 38 -13.95 -8.08 14.51
C GLY A 38 -12.63 -7.95 15.26
N ILE A 39 -11.48 -7.87 14.57
CA ILE A 39 -10.21 -7.56 15.27
C ILE A 39 -10.21 -6.07 15.64
N PRO A 40 -9.96 -5.72 16.93
CA PRO A 40 -9.99 -4.33 17.36
C PRO A 40 -8.96 -3.46 16.63
N LEU A 41 -9.38 -2.25 16.24
CA LEU A 41 -8.52 -1.24 15.59
C LEU A 41 -7.18 -1.03 16.33
N VAL A 42 -7.20 -0.98 17.65
CA VAL A 42 -5.98 -0.82 18.47
C VAL A 42 -4.99 -1.99 18.25
N GLU A 43 -5.47 -3.21 18.07
CA GLU A 43 -4.62 -4.37 17.79
C GLU A 43 -4.03 -4.28 16.38
N LEU A 44 -4.85 -3.90 15.39
CA LEU A 44 -4.41 -3.69 14.00
C LEU A 44 -3.37 -2.59 13.88
N THR A 45 -3.60 -1.44 14.50
CA THR A 45 -2.67 -0.31 14.51
C THR A 45 -1.34 -0.69 15.20
N ARG A 46 -1.39 -1.44 16.32
CA ARG A 46 -0.17 -1.95 16.97
C ARG A 46 0.59 -2.92 16.07
N PHE A 47 -0.12 -3.83 15.42
CA PHE A 47 0.47 -4.79 14.49
C PHE A 47 1.12 -4.08 13.29
N ALA A 48 0.40 -3.18 12.61
CA ALA A 48 0.91 -2.43 11.46
C ALA A 48 2.14 -1.58 11.82
N ARG A 49 2.12 -0.91 12.99
CA ARG A 49 3.28 -0.17 13.52
C ARG A 49 4.49 -1.08 13.75
N ALA A 50 4.27 -2.22 14.40
CA ALA A 50 5.35 -3.15 14.72
C ALA A 50 5.92 -3.81 13.45
N LEU A 51 5.08 -4.13 12.46
CA LEU A 51 5.50 -4.64 11.16
C LEU A 51 6.30 -3.59 10.37
N SER A 52 5.83 -2.34 10.31
CA SER A 52 6.56 -1.21 9.70
C SER A 52 7.92 -1.01 10.36
N ALA A 53 7.99 -1.07 11.70
CA ALA A 53 9.25 -0.94 12.43
C ALA A 53 10.21 -2.11 12.16
N LEU A 54 9.70 -3.35 12.11
CA LEU A 54 10.49 -4.52 11.75
C LEU A 54 11.07 -4.37 10.34
N CYS A 55 10.22 -4.05 9.36
CA CYS A 55 10.61 -3.88 7.97
C CYS A 55 11.68 -2.79 7.82
N ARG A 56 11.52 -1.64 8.47
CA ARG A 56 12.55 -0.58 8.51
C ARG A 56 13.86 -1.05 9.13
N LYS A 57 13.81 -1.74 10.28
CA LYS A 57 15.00 -2.26 10.97
C LYS A 57 15.79 -3.24 10.10
N THR A 58 15.10 -4.04 9.30
CA THR A 58 15.71 -5.06 8.44
C THR A 58 15.91 -4.57 7.00
N ASN A 59 15.63 -3.30 6.71
CA ASN A 59 15.64 -2.74 5.35
C ASN A 59 14.78 -3.53 4.33
N ALA A 60 13.66 -4.09 4.78
CA ALA A 60 12.70 -4.79 3.92
C ALA A 60 11.60 -3.82 3.46
N PRO A 61 11.31 -3.70 2.16
CA PRO A 61 10.16 -2.93 1.69
C PRO A 61 8.84 -3.54 2.20
N LEU A 62 7.90 -2.67 2.59
CA LEU A 62 6.57 -3.04 3.04
C LEU A 62 5.52 -2.39 2.14
N ILE A 63 4.67 -3.20 1.52
CA ILE A 63 3.47 -2.75 0.83
C ILE A 63 2.27 -3.11 1.70
N VAL A 64 1.43 -2.14 2.03
CA VAL A 64 0.15 -2.37 2.70
C VAL A 64 -0.96 -2.04 1.72
N ARG A 65 -1.83 -3.00 1.45
CA ARG A 65 -3.05 -2.77 0.66
C ARG A 65 -4.22 -2.60 1.61
N HIS A 66 -4.91 -1.47 1.46
CA HIS A 66 -6.09 -1.13 2.23
C HIS A 66 -7.26 -0.93 1.26
N HIS A 67 -8.34 -1.68 1.44
CA HIS A 67 -9.57 -1.48 0.69
C HIS A 67 -10.37 -0.35 1.31
N VAL A 68 -10.62 0.72 0.55
CA VAL A 68 -11.47 1.83 1.01
C VAL A 68 -12.93 1.33 1.04
N VAL A 69 -13.46 1.14 2.24
CA VAL A 69 -14.84 0.64 2.44
C VAL A 69 -15.88 1.76 2.41
N THR A 70 -15.49 2.98 2.76
CA THR A 70 -16.36 4.16 2.77
C THR A 70 -15.82 5.21 1.81
N PRO A 71 -16.53 5.54 0.71
CA PRO A 71 -16.10 6.58 -0.20
C PRO A 71 -16.06 7.96 0.48
N GLY A 72 -15.09 8.80 0.11
CA GLY A 72 -15.05 10.21 0.47
C GLY A 72 -14.20 10.54 1.71
N ASP A 73 -14.21 9.70 2.74
CA ASP A 73 -13.46 9.94 3.97
C ASP A 73 -12.59 8.74 4.37
N PRO A 74 -11.32 8.96 4.77
CA PRO A 74 -10.49 7.88 5.26
C PRO A 74 -11.04 7.39 6.59
N ASP A 75 -11.24 6.08 6.74
CA ASP A 75 -11.54 5.47 8.04
C ASP A 75 -10.35 5.56 9.00
N ASP A 76 -10.56 5.22 10.28
CA ASP A 76 -9.54 5.35 11.30
C ASP A 76 -8.32 4.45 11.05
N LEU A 77 -8.53 3.27 10.47
CA LEU A 77 -7.44 2.37 10.10
C LEU A 77 -6.59 2.98 8.99
N LEU A 78 -7.21 3.48 7.91
CA LEU A 78 -6.53 4.15 6.82
C LEU A 78 -5.79 5.39 7.31
N ARG A 79 -6.37 6.21 8.18
CA ARG A 79 -5.68 7.37 8.79
C ARG A 79 -4.40 6.94 9.50
N HIS A 80 -4.44 5.85 10.26
CA HIS A 80 -3.24 5.31 10.92
C HIS A 80 -2.22 4.77 9.92
N LEU A 81 -2.64 4.07 8.87
CA LEU A 81 -1.74 3.55 7.85
C LEU A 81 -1.05 4.67 7.06
N LEU A 82 -1.79 5.73 6.71
CA LEU A 82 -1.25 6.92 6.05
C LEU A 82 -0.18 7.62 6.90
N GLN A 83 -0.31 7.60 8.23
CA GLN A 83 0.74 8.15 9.12
C GLN A 83 2.03 7.34 9.13
N LEU A 84 1.99 6.06 8.74
CA LEU A 84 3.14 5.15 8.76
C LEU A 84 3.85 5.04 7.42
N CYS A 85 3.24 5.51 6.34
CA CYS A 85 3.77 5.30 4.99
C CYS A 85 4.80 6.36 4.60
N THR A 86 5.78 5.94 3.81
CA THR A 86 6.69 6.84 3.09
C THR A 86 6.03 7.37 1.83
N TYR A 87 5.24 6.53 1.16
CA TYR A 87 4.44 6.89 -0.02
C TYR A 87 3.09 6.21 0.08
N HIS A 88 2.05 6.83 -0.45
CA HIS A 88 0.76 6.16 -0.68
C HIS A 88 0.34 6.29 -2.13
N MET A 89 -0.28 5.23 -2.63
CA MET A 89 -0.76 5.15 -3.99
C MET A 89 -2.28 5.00 -3.95
N ASP A 90 -2.98 5.92 -4.61
CA ASP A 90 -4.43 5.82 -4.79
C ASP A 90 -4.71 5.04 -6.06
N VAL A 91 -5.55 4.01 -5.94
CA VAL A 91 -6.06 3.25 -7.09
C VAL A 91 -7.57 3.52 -7.16
N MET A 92 -7.96 4.33 -8.14
CA MET A 92 -9.33 4.82 -8.29
C MET A 92 -10.01 4.10 -9.45
N PRO A 93 -11.16 3.45 -9.25
CA PRO A 93 -11.90 2.84 -10.35
C PRO A 93 -12.49 3.92 -11.26
N LEU A 94 -12.50 3.67 -12.58
CA LEU A 94 -13.27 4.45 -13.54
C LEU A 94 -14.61 3.75 -13.83
N ALA A 95 -15.56 4.49 -14.39
CA ALA A 95 -16.94 4.03 -14.60
C ALA A 95 -17.05 2.72 -15.42
N SER A 96 -16.11 2.46 -16.32
CA SER A 96 -16.09 1.24 -17.14
C SER A 96 -15.69 -0.02 -16.39
N GLY A 97 -15.20 0.06 -15.15
CA GLY A 97 -14.86 -1.10 -14.29
C GLY A 97 -13.67 -1.96 -14.73
N ARG A 98 -13.19 -1.79 -15.98
CA ARG A 98 -11.97 -2.41 -16.52
C ARG A 98 -10.81 -1.42 -16.68
N SER A 99 -11.05 -0.18 -16.28
CA SER A 99 -10.06 0.89 -16.28
C SER A 99 -10.07 1.60 -14.93
N GLY A 100 -8.96 2.23 -14.61
CA GLY A 100 -8.77 2.98 -13.38
C GLY A 100 -7.76 4.10 -13.57
N ALA A 101 -7.54 4.84 -12.50
CA ALA A 101 -6.51 5.86 -12.43
C ALA A 101 -5.63 5.62 -11.20
N VAL A 102 -4.34 5.89 -11.34
CA VAL A 102 -3.35 5.76 -10.27
C VAL A 102 -2.71 7.10 -10.00
N ALA A 103 -2.66 7.47 -8.72
CA ALA A 103 -1.93 8.63 -8.22
C ALA A 103 -0.92 8.17 -7.16
N LEU A 104 0.22 8.86 -7.06
CA LEU A 104 1.31 8.55 -6.14
C LEU A 104 1.67 9.79 -5.35
N HIS A 105 1.63 9.66 -4.04
CA HIS A 105 1.76 10.76 -3.10
C HIS A 105 2.86 10.47 -2.08
N ALA A 106 3.52 11.52 -1.63
CA ALA A 106 4.38 11.45 -0.45
C ALA A 106 3.52 11.19 0.80
N GLY A 107 3.99 10.27 1.63
CA GLY A 107 3.51 10.12 3.00
C GLY A 107 4.32 10.96 3.98
N PRO A 108 3.90 11.04 5.25
CA PRO A 108 4.59 11.81 6.29
C PRO A 108 6.01 11.33 6.60
N CYS A 109 6.34 10.10 6.23
CA CYS A 109 7.68 9.53 6.42
C CYS A 109 8.59 9.73 5.19
N ALA A 110 8.15 10.42 4.14
CA ALA A 110 8.97 10.73 2.98
C ALA A 110 10.12 11.69 3.33
N VAL A 111 11.35 11.31 2.98
CA VAL A 111 12.55 12.15 3.07
C VAL A 111 13.27 12.04 1.73
N ASP A 112 13.74 13.17 1.19
CA ASP A 112 14.53 13.26 -0.05
C ASP A 112 13.95 12.47 -1.23
N ILE A 113 12.76 12.87 -1.69
CA ILE A 113 12.01 12.17 -2.75
C ILE A 113 12.79 12.24 -4.08
N PRO A 114 13.35 11.12 -4.58
CA PRO A 114 14.26 11.14 -5.72
C PRO A 114 13.55 11.03 -7.08
N PHE A 115 12.21 10.99 -7.09
CA PHE A 115 11.39 10.79 -8.27
C PHE A 115 10.16 11.70 -8.29
N ALA A 116 9.56 11.89 -9.46
CA ALA A 116 8.35 12.66 -9.60
C ALA A 116 7.15 11.92 -8.97
N LEU A 117 6.39 12.63 -8.15
CA LEU A 117 5.09 12.18 -7.65
C LEU A 117 4.01 12.41 -8.71
N ILE A 118 2.89 11.69 -8.57
CA ILE A 118 1.77 11.75 -9.51
C ILE A 118 0.56 12.29 -8.74
N PRO A 119 0.27 13.61 -8.80
CA PRO A 119 -0.90 14.16 -8.13
C PRO A 119 -2.20 13.64 -8.78
N ARG A 120 -3.30 13.60 -8.01
CA ARG A 120 -4.61 13.13 -8.52
C ARG A 120 -5.08 13.88 -9.78
N SER A 121 -4.75 15.16 -9.91
CA SER A 121 -5.08 15.97 -11.09
C SER A 121 -4.39 15.48 -12.36
N ALA A 122 -3.25 14.82 -12.23
CA ALA A 122 -2.45 14.23 -13.31
C ALA A 122 -2.32 12.71 -13.16
N ALA A 123 -3.33 12.05 -12.57
CA ALA A 123 -3.32 10.61 -12.37
C ALA A 123 -3.14 9.86 -13.71
N VAL A 124 -2.30 8.83 -13.68
CA VAL A 124 -2.06 7.96 -14.84
C VAL A 124 -3.24 7.00 -14.97
N HIS A 125 -3.85 6.93 -16.15
CA HIS A 125 -4.93 6.00 -16.39
C HIS A 125 -4.36 4.63 -16.74
N TYR A 126 -5.07 3.58 -16.36
CA TYR A 126 -4.74 2.23 -16.77
C TYR A 126 -5.98 1.47 -17.22
N ARG A 127 -5.76 0.48 -18.08
CA ARG A 127 -6.75 -0.50 -18.51
C ARG A 127 -6.22 -1.89 -18.21
N LEU A 128 -7.08 -2.76 -17.72
CA LEU A 128 -6.82 -4.18 -17.67
C LEU A 128 -7.21 -4.82 -19.01
N THR A 129 -6.27 -5.55 -19.59
CA THR A 129 -6.49 -6.45 -20.72
C THR A 129 -6.64 -7.88 -20.20
N ASP A 130 -6.83 -8.85 -21.08
CA ASP A 130 -6.95 -10.25 -20.67
C ASP A 130 -5.64 -10.82 -20.09
N THR A 131 -4.50 -10.16 -20.33
CA THR A 131 -3.16 -10.67 -19.93
C THR A 131 -2.28 -9.65 -19.22
N ASP A 132 -2.56 -8.35 -19.35
CA ASP A 132 -1.69 -7.28 -18.86
C ASP A 132 -2.46 -6.00 -18.49
N SER A 133 -1.78 -5.06 -17.85
CA SER A 133 -2.23 -3.69 -17.62
C SER A 133 -1.51 -2.71 -18.55
N VAL A 134 -2.27 -1.85 -19.25
CA VAL A 134 -1.73 -0.80 -20.11
C VAL A 134 -1.95 0.55 -19.45
N PHE A 135 -0.88 1.34 -19.30
CA PHE A 135 -0.90 2.68 -18.70
C PHE A 135 -0.81 3.78 -19.76
N PHE A 136 -1.54 4.86 -19.58
CA PHE A 136 -1.61 5.98 -20.52
C PHE A 136 -2.02 7.28 -19.82
N ASP A 137 -1.68 8.41 -20.42
CA ASP A 137 -2.06 9.72 -19.89
C ASP A 137 -3.57 9.97 -20.02
N ARG A 138 -4.10 10.77 -19.12
CA ARG A 138 -5.51 11.16 -19.16
C ARG A 138 -5.85 11.82 -20.51
N GLY A 139 -6.89 11.30 -21.17
CA GLY A 139 -7.39 11.84 -22.45
C GLY A 139 -6.65 11.36 -23.70
N THR A 140 -5.58 10.57 -23.57
CA THR A 140 -4.85 10.01 -24.73
C THR A 140 -5.27 8.60 -25.11
N GLY A 141 -6.20 7.98 -24.35
CA GLY A 141 -6.67 6.61 -24.54
C GLY A 141 -7.57 6.33 -25.75
N GLY A 142 -7.57 7.18 -26.79
CA GLY A 142 -8.23 6.88 -28.07
C GLY A 142 -9.73 6.60 -28.03
N GLY A 143 -10.49 7.25 -27.13
CA GLY A 143 -11.96 7.09 -27.04
C GLY A 143 -12.46 6.13 -25.96
N VAL A 144 -11.59 5.72 -25.03
CA VAL A 144 -11.98 4.87 -23.89
C VAL A 144 -12.34 5.75 -22.69
N LEU A 145 -13.63 5.78 -22.34
CA LEU A 145 -14.20 6.21 -21.06
C LEU A 145 -14.98 5.04 -20.46
#